data_AF-A0A0F7ZYS4-F1
#
_entry.id   AF-A0A0F7ZYS4-F1
#
_cell.length_a   1.000
_cell.length_b   1.000
_cell.length_c   1.000
_cell.angle_alpha   90.00
_cell.angle_beta   90.00
_cell.angle_gamma   90.00
#
_symmetry.space_group_name_H-M   'P 1'
#
loop_
_entity.id
_entity.type
_entity.pdbx_description
1 polymer ?
#
loop_
_entity_poly.entity_id
_entity_poly.type
_entity_poly.pdbx_seq_one_letter_code
_entity_poly.pdbx_strand_id
1 'polypeptide(L)'
;MAASALVLLSLLALAPHRHAFTVLGSPTSPPHDLVSSPSSPSCRVEHNCYLGLQCQNWALADQLRAGLRYFDIRARLRDGELRVYHADGDTGFGLADVLLAMFAFLDENPSEALVMRLKQEGPPIRVPGAANDTAAAAASFEDVFNRYRLVDKVTSPGAARHLHMYDPRRDGPIPTLGQLRSKILLLQNFPSAGHADARYGIAWEGPQMVLEDAWVVPDLYHLADKWVAIRNGLSAAAQAPLSDPRLYIAHISASVGVLPIDAAAGPANRSITGMNDMTAQWLLDYRGHKDLVPRVGVVIFDFPGHRAIEAVLAWNKIQPTLPTRRLGPAPVARRLAA
;
A
#
# COMPACT_ATOMS: atom_id res chain seq x y z
N MET A 1 -28.83 9.62 26.71
CA MET A 1 -29.60 9.08 25.55
C MET A 1 -28.66 9.03 24.37
N ALA A 2 -28.36 7.83 23.91
CA ALA A 2 -27.34 7.52 22.93
C ALA A 2 -27.84 7.85 21.51
N ALA A 3 -27.06 8.60 20.75
CA ALA A 3 -27.26 8.77 19.32
C ALA A 3 -26.33 7.79 18.59
N SER A 4 -26.89 6.66 18.19
CA SER A 4 -26.31 5.72 17.23
C SER A 4 -26.11 6.43 15.88
N ALA A 5 -24.87 6.69 15.52
CA ALA A 5 -24.52 7.01 14.13
C ALA A 5 -24.37 5.70 13.37
N LEU A 6 -25.33 5.50 12.47
CA LEU A 6 -25.47 4.39 11.54
C LEU A 6 -24.24 4.34 10.63
N VAL A 7 -23.31 3.42 10.91
CA VAL A 7 -22.15 3.13 10.05
C VAL A 7 -22.68 2.52 8.75
N LEU A 8 -22.52 3.25 7.65
CA LEU A 8 -22.90 2.80 6.32
C LEU A 8 -21.99 1.64 5.89
N LEU A 9 -22.48 0.44 6.17
CA LEU A 9 -22.00 -0.86 5.74
C LEU A 9 -21.86 -0.88 4.20
N SER A 10 -20.70 -0.53 3.66
CA SER A 10 -20.42 -0.73 2.24
C SER A 10 -19.91 -2.15 2.02
N LEU A 11 -20.85 -3.01 1.64
CA LEU A 11 -20.69 -4.39 1.20
C LEU A 11 -19.33 -4.69 0.52
N LEU A 12 -18.50 -5.48 1.20
CA LEU A 12 -17.44 -6.28 0.60
C LEU A 12 -17.70 -7.76 0.92
N ALA A 13 -18.76 -8.28 0.29
CA ALA A 13 -19.03 -9.71 0.17
C ALA A 13 -19.93 -9.95 -1.04
N LEU A 14 -19.45 -10.73 -2.02
CA LEU A 14 -20.18 -11.77 -2.76
C LEU A 14 -19.44 -12.12 -4.06
N ALA A 15 -18.29 -12.78 -3.93
CA ALA A 15 -17.89 -13.82 -4.87
C ALA A 15 -16.76 -14.66 -4.24
N PRO A 16 -16.95 -15.97 -4.00
CA PRO A 16 -15.92 -16.85 -3.45
C PRO A 16 -14.71 -17.09 -4.39
N HIS A 17 -14.69 -16.46 -5.58
CA HIS A 17 -13.69 -16.71 -6.63
C HIS A 17 -13.13 -15.45 -7.30
N ARG A 18 -13.19 -14.26 -6.67
CA ARG A 18 -12.62 -13.04 -7.27
C ARG A 18 -11.29 -12.68 -6.63
N HIS A 19 -10.19 -12.91 -7.36
CA HIS A 19 -8.82 -12.51 -7.02
C HIS A 19 -8.55 -11.00 -7.19
N ALA A 20 -9.57 -10.15 -7.16
CA ALA A 20 -9.39 -8.71 -7.33
C ALA A 20 -9.14 -8.04 -5.96
N PHE A 21 -7.89 -8.07 -5.51
CA PHE A 21 -7.42 -7.17 -4.47
C PHE A 21 -7.09 -5.83 -5.12
N THR A 22 -7.97 -4.85 -5.00
CA THR A 22 -7.58 -3.46 -5.18
C THR A 22 -7.38 -2.84 -3.81
N VAL A 23 -6.11 -2.63 -3.49
CA VAL A 23 -5.65 -2.14 -2.21
C VAL A 23 -4.98 -0.79 -2.46
N LEU A 24 -5.42 0.22 -1.71
CA LEU A 24 -4.81 1.54 -1.73
C LEU A 24 -3.61 1.58 -0.77
N GLY A 25 -2.46 2.01 -1.27
CA GLY A 25 -1.20 2.01 -0.55
C GLY A 25 -0.57 3.38 -0.33
N SER A 26 0.24 3.49 0.72
CA SER A 26 1.05 4.65 1.06
C SER A 26 2.51 4.21 1.34
N PRO A 27 3.54 4.90 0.81
CA PRO A 27 4.93 4.66 1.17
C PRO A 27 5.32 5.35 2.47
N THR A 28 6.37 4.83 3.10
CA THR A 28 6.87 5.26 4.41
C THR A 28 7.04 6.77 4.53
N SER A 29 6.15 7.38 5.29
CA SER A 29 6.50 8.36 6.29
C SER A 29 5.42 8.23 7.36
N PRO A 30 5.72 7.83 8.60
CA PRO A 30 4.76 8.04 9.64
C PRO A 30 4.54 9.57 9.76
N PRO A 31 3.31 9.97 9.98
CA PRO A 31 2.85 11.34 9.97
C PRO A 31 3.30 12.12 11.18
N HIS A 32 3.37 13.44 11.00
CA HIS A 32 3.40 14.42 12.07
C HIS A 32 2.15 14.29 12.94
N ASP A 33 2.22 13.52 14.02
CA ASP A 33 1.62 13.90 15.32
C ASP A 33 2.16 13.00 16.43
N LEU A 34 3.31 13.45 16.97
CA LEU A 34 3.77 13.29 18.36
C LEU A 34 5.08 14.08 18.65
N VAL A 35 5.63 14.83 17.67
CA VAL A 35 6.83 15.65 17.88
C VAL A 35 6.57 17.10 17.51
N SER A 36 6.09 17.87 18.49
CA SER A 36 6.62 19.22 18.71
C SER A 36 7.79 19.08 19.67
N SER A 37 8.98 18.67 19.19
CA SER A 37 10.21 18.83 19.99
C SER A 37 11.47 18.91 19.13
N PRO A 38 12.22 20.02 19.19
CA PRO A 38 13.32 20.34 18.27
C PRO A 38 14.69 19.73 18.66
N SER A 39 14.76 18.51 19.21
CA SER A 39 15.96 18.06 19.94
C SER A 39 16.98 17.17 19.20
N SER A 40 16.97 17.07 17.86
CA SER A 40 18.13 16.49 17.13
C SER A 40 19.10 17.60 16.70
N PRO A 41 20.34 17.68 17.25
CA PRO A 41 21.31 18.72 16.89
C PRO A 41 21.80 18.62 15.43
N SER A 42 21.67 17.44 14.79
CA SER A 42 22.11 17.23 13.40
C SER A 42 21.10 17.74 12.37
N CYS A 43 19.84 17.98 12.76
CA CYS A 43 18.74 18.27 11.83
C CYS A 43 18.24 19.72 11.91
N ARG A 44 18.82 20.56 12.77
CA ARG A 44 18.41 21.96 12.96
C ARG A 44 18.89 22.93 11.86
N VAL A 45 19.78 22.48 10.99
CA VAL A 45 20.47 23.37 10.02
C VAL A 45 19.72 23.45 8.68
N GLU A 46 18.84 22.51 8.35
CA GLU A 46 18.18 22.51 7.04
C GLU A 46 16.69 22.16 7.15
N HIS A 47 15.83 23.18 7.09
CA HIS A 47 14.38 23.04 6.89
C HIS A 47 14.02 22.23 5.63
N ASN A 48 15.00 21.99 4.75
CA ASN A 48 14.88 21.35 3.44
C ASN A 48 14.95 19.80 3.51
N CYS A 49 15.54 19.22 4.56
CA CYS A 49 15.65 17.75 4.71
C CYS A 49 14.29 17.04 4.87
N TYR A 50 13.26 17.74 5.39
CA TYR A 50 11.94 17.16 5.60
C TYR A 50 11.13 17.02 4.30
N LEU A 51 11.27 17.96 3.35
CA LEU A 51 10.44 17.96 2.13
C LEU A 51 10.81 16.85 1.15
N GLY A 52 12.08 16.46 1.08
CA GLY A 52 12.55 15.44 0.14
C GLY A 52 12.29 13.99 0.57
N LEU A 53 11.99 13.76 1.86
CA LEU A 53 11.79 12.43 2.45
C LEU A 53 10.36 12.20 2.93
N GLN A 54 9.55 13.25 3.00
CA GLN A 54 8.16 13.13 3.41
C GLN A 54 7.30 12.66 2.23
N CYS A 55 6.62 11.54 2.46
CA CYS A 55 5.72 10.91 1.50
C CYS A 55 4.24 10.98 1.93
N GLN A 56 3.98 11.35 3.19
CA GLN A 56 2.65 11.34 3.81
C GLN A 56 2.46 12.44 4.84
N ASN A 57 1.20 12.81 5.10
CA ASN A 57 0.82 13.84 6.05
C ASN A 57 -0.32 13.43 7.02
N TRP A 58 -0.75 12.17 7.05
CA TRP A 58 -1.87 11.67 7.87
C TRP A 58 -1.48 10.52 8.81
N ALA A 59 -1.98 10.53 10.06
CA ALA A 59 -1.85 9.45 11.08
C ALA A 59 -1.95 8.05 10.43
N LEU A 60 -1.14 7.05 10.82
CA LEU A 60 -1.34 5.68 10.34
C LEU A 60 -2.79 5.21 10.62
N ALA A 61 -3.31 5.56 11.79
CA ALA A 61 -4.70 5.32 12.16
C ALA A 61 -5.70 6.04 11.23
N ASP A 62 -5.40 7.26 10.78
CA ASP A 62 -6.27 8.02 9.88
C ASP A 62 -6.19 7.49 8.45
N GLN A 63 -5.02 7.06 7.99
CA GLN A 63 -4.86 6.34 6.73
C GLN A 63 -5.70 5.06 6.71
N LEU A 64 -5.65 4.27 7.79
CA LEU A 64 -6.47 3.08 7.96
C LEU A 64 -7.98 3.44 7.93
N ARG A 65 -8.41 4.48 8.64
CA ARG A 65 -9.82 4.94 8.59
C ARG A 65 -10.23 5.48 7.22
N ALA A 66 -9.31 6.09 6.48
CA ALA A 66 -9.54 6.65 5.15
C ALA A 66 -9.62 5.59 4.03
N GLY A 67 -9.43 4.31 4.36
CA GLY A 67 -9.56 3.20 3.40
C GLY A 67 -8.25 2.67 2.83
N LEU A 68 -7.09 3.12 3.34
CA LEU A 68 -5.80 2.54 2.95
C LEU A 68 -5.65 1.14 3.56
N ARG A 69 -5.23 0.18 2.74
CA ARG A 69 -5.07 -1.22 3.15
C ARG A 69 -3.69 -1.79 2.76
N TYR A 70 -2.85 -1.03 2.08
CA TYR A 70 -1.43 -1.37 1.83
C TYR A 70 -0.52 -0.37 2.53
N PHE A 71 0.54 -0.89 3.12
CA PHE A 71 1.56 -0.08 3.79
C PHE A 71 2.95 -0.56 3.38
N ASP A 72 3.74 0.32 2.77
CA ASP A 72 5.17 0.06 2.56
C ASP A 72 5.92 0.54 3.81
N ILE A 73 6.42 -0.43 4.57
CA ILE A 73 7.15 -0.23 5.82
C ILE A 73 8.63 -0.57 5.58
N ARG A 74 9.46 0.45 5.61
CA ARG A 74 10.91 0.36 5.46
C ARG A 74 11.52 0.48 6.84
N ALA A 75 12.11 -0.60 7.30
CA ALA A 75 12.72 -0.66 8.61
C ALA A 75 14.22 -0.87 8.51
N ARG A 76 14.95 -0.36 9.49
CA ARG A 76 16.39 -0.54 9.63
C ARG A 76 16.69 -1.02 11.03
N LEU A 77 17.58 -2.00 11.13
CA LEU A 77 18.05 -2.47 12.43
C LEU A 77 18.92 -1.38 13.06
N ARG A 78 18.50 -0.91 14.24
CA ARG A 78 19.22 0.10 15.01
C ARG A 78 19.14 -0.27 16.49
N ASP A 79 20.31 -0.41 17.12
CA ASP A 79 20.42 -0.66 18.57
C ASP A 79 19.57 -1.86 19.06
N GLY A 80 19.52 -2.92 18.24
CA GLY A 80 18.80 -4.15 18.55
C GLY A 80 17.29 -4.09 18.28
N GLU A 81 16.76 -3.01 17.69
CA GLU A 81 15.35 -2.85 17.33
C GLU A 81 15.16 -2.52 15.85
N LEU A 82 13.97 -2.83 15.30
CA LEU A 82 13.62 -2.39 13.95
C LEU A 82 12.94 -1.03 14.02
N ARG A 83 13.63 0.00 13.54
CA ARG A 83 13.18 1.38 13.47
C ARG A 83 12.72 1.71 12.05
N VAL A 84 11.69 2.52 11.88
CA VAL A 84 11.15 2.89 10.56
C VAL A 84 11.95 4.05 9.97
N TYR A 85 12.39 3.89 8.73
CA TYR A 85 13.26 4.82 8.02
C TYR A 85 12.67 5.21 6.66
N HIS A 86 13.08 6.38 6.17
CA HIS A 86 12.98 6.74 4.76
C HIS A 86 14.38 7.16 4.28
N ALA A 87 15.02 6.31 3.46
CA ALA A 87 16.44 6.41 3.14
C ALA A 87 17.31 6.47 4.43
N ASP A 88 17.97 7.60 4.67
CA ASP A 88 18.81 7.85 5.83
C ASP A 88 18.06 8.52 7.01
N GLY A 89 16.81 8.96 6.79
CA GLY A 89 15.98 9.60 7.81
C GLY A 89 15.28 8.61 8.74
N ASP A 90 15.54 8.72 10.05
CA ASP A 90 14.74 8.06 11.09
C ASP A 90 13.42 8.81 11.25
N THR A 91 12.32 8.08 11.18
CA THR A 91 10.98 8.66 11.25
C THR A 91 10.49 8.89 12.68
N GLY A 92 11.19 8.35 13.68
CA GLY A 92 10.79 8.40 15.09
C GLY A 92 9.97 7.19 15.56
N PHE A 93 9.57 6.29 14.67
CA PHE A 93 8.72 5.14 14.99
C PHE A 93 9.47 3.80 14.89
N GLY A 94 9.08 2.83 15.71
CA GLY A 94 9.53 1.45 15.62
C GLY A 94 8.55 0.58 14.82
N LEU A 95 9.01 -0.59 14.36
CA LEU A 95 8.14 -1.60 13.76
C LEU A 95 7.06 -2.07 14.74
N ALA A 96 7.38 -2.12 16.05
CA ALA A 96 6.41 -2.47 17.08
C ALA A 96 5.21 -1.51 17.09
N ASP A 97 5.43 -0.20 16.97
CA ASP A 97 4.37 0.82 16.95
C ASP A 97 3.43 0.58 15.76
N VAL A 98 4.01 0.32 14.58
CA VAL A 98 3.27 0.03 13.34
C VAL A 98 2.43 -1.24 13.50
N LEU A 99 3.04 -2.32 13.99
CA LEU A 99 2.36 -3.60 14.17
C LEU A 99 1.18 -3.47 15.15
N LEU A 100 1.39 -2.81 16.29
CA LEU A 100 0.34 -2.62 17.30
C LEU A 100 -0.83 -1.79 16.76
N ALA A 101 -0.56 -0.74 16.00
CA ALA A 101 -1.60 0.06 15.35
C ALA A 101 -2.40 -0.76 14.33
N MET A 102 -1.74 -1.57 13.51
CA MET A 102 -2.39 -2.45 12.54
C MET A 102 -3.21 -3.56 13.21
N PHE A 103 -2.70 -4.14 14.30
CA PHE A 103 -3.42 -5.17 15.07
C PHE A 103 -4.68 -4.60 15.71
N ALA A 104 -4.58 -3.43 16.36
CA ALA A 104 -5.73 -2.75 16.95
C ALA A 104 -6.81 -2.46 15.89
N PHE A 105 -6.41 -1.98 14.71
CA PHE A 105 -7.35 -1.75 13.61
C PHE A 105 -8.05 -3.04 13.16
N LEU A 106 -7.34 -4.16 13.05
CA LEU A 106 -7.92 -5.44 12.64
C LEU A 106 -8.79 -6.08 13.73
N ASP A 107 -8.45 -5.89 15.01
CA ASP A 107 -9.29 -6.30 16.15
C ASP A 107 -10.63 -5.52 16.13
N GLU A 108 -10.60 -4.22 15.80
CA GLU A 108 -11.80 -3.38 15.66
C GLU A 108 -12.58 -3.63 14.36
N ASN A 109 -11.90 -4.08 13.31
CA ASN A 109 -12.46 -4.22 11.95
C ASN A 109 -12.15 -5.61 11.37
N PRO A 110 -12.70 -6.71 11.93
CA PRO A 110 -12.33 -8.07 11.56
C PRO A 110 -12.74 -8.47 10.13
N SER A 111 -13.58 -7.67 9.46
CA SER A 111 -13.90 -7.85 8.04
C SER A 111 -12.76 -7.42 7.11
N GLU A 112 -11.86 -6.56 7.58
CA GLU A 112 -10.80 -5.96 6.79
C GLU A 112 -9.58 -6.87 6.69
N ALA A 113 -8.73 -6.60 5.71
CA ALA A 113 -7.44 -7.25 5.53
C ALA A 113 -6.41 -6.19 5.17
N LEU A 114 -5.17 -6.37 5.62
CA LEU A 114 -4.06 -5.49 5.29
C LEU A 114 -3.01 -6.21 4.44
N VAL A 115 -2.28 -5.45 3.64
CA VAL A 115 -1.06 -5.87 2.97
C VAL A 115 0.06 -4.99 3.49
N MET A 116 1.15 -5.59 3.97
CA MET A 116 2.30 -4.85 4.47
C MET A 116 3.53 -5.29 3.70
N ARG A 117 4.15 -4.38 2.94
CA ARG A 117 5.52 -4.58 2.50
C ARG A 117 6.43 -4.28 3.68
N LEU A 118 7.31 -5.22 4.03
CA LEU A 118 8.37 -4.99 5.01
C LEU A 118 9.71 -5.03 4.29
N LYS A 119 10.39 -3.88 4.23
CA LYS A 119 11.70 -3.73 3.60
C LYS A 119 12.80 -3.55 4.63
N GLN A 120 13.92 -4.23 4.46
CA GLN A 120 15.17 -3.85 5.12
C GLN A 120 15.78 -2.65 4.38
N GLU A 121 15.69 -1.46 4.97
CA GLU A 121 16.05 -0.20 4.30
C GLU A 121 17.55 -0.01 4.11
N GLY A 122 18.37 -0.64 4.95
CA GLY A 122 19.81 -0.57 4.84
C GLY A 122 20.56 -1.47 5.83
N PRO A 123 21.90 -1.39 5.84
CA PRO A 123 22.72 -2.13 6.80
C PRO A 123 22.46 -1.65 8.23
N PRO A 124 22.62 -2.49 9.26
CA PRO A 124 22.37 -2.11 10.65
C PRO A 124 23.14 -0.85 11.06
N ILE A 125 22.49 0.04 11.82
CA ILE A 125 23.14 1.18 12.47
C ILE A 125 23.50 0.77 13.89
N ARG A 126 24.78 0.89 14.24
CA ARG A 126 25.29 0.62 15.59
C ARG A 126 25.89 1.90 16.14
N VAL A 127 25.46 2.33 17.33
CA VAL A 127 26.09 3.46 18.02
C VAL A 127 27.48 3.03 18.53
N PRO A 128 28.57 3.77 18.23
CA PRO A 128 29.89 3.48 18.79
C PRO A 128 29.86 3.50 20.32
N GLY A 129 30.34 2.43 20.96
CA GLY A 129 30.35 2.28 22.42
C GLY A 129 29.20 1.44 22.99
N ALA A 130 28.21 1.05 22.19
CA ALA A 130 27.35 -0.08 22.53
C ALA A 130 28.24 -1.34 22.58
N ALA A 131 28.25 -2.05 23.70
CA ALA A 131 29.13 -3.20 23.90
C ALA A 131 29.04 -4.17 22.72
N ASN A 132 30.15 -4.34 21.99
CA ASN A 132 30.29 -5.24 20.83
C ASN A 132 30.03 -6.72 21.18
N ASP A 133 29.82 -7.04 22.46
CA ASP A 133 29.77 -8.39 23.01
C ASP A 133 28.37 -8.85 23.44
N THR A 134 27.32 -8.12 23.07
CA THR A 134 25.93 -8.53 23.39
C THR A 134 25.30 -9.29 22.22
N ALA A 135 24.48 -10.31 22.51
CA ALA A 135 23.70 -11.03 21.50
C ALA A 135 22.84 -10.09 20.61
N ALA A 136 22.47 -8.91 21.13
CA ALA A 136 21.79 -7.86 20.38
C ALA A 136 22.65 -7.26 19.25
N ALA A 137 23.98 -7.24 19.39
CA ALA A 137 24.90 -6.75 18.35
C ALA A 137 25.02 -7.74 17.17
N ALA A 138 24.76 -9.03 17.39
CA ALA A 138 24.84 -10.10 16.39
C ALA A 138 23.49 -10.40 15.69
N ALA A 139 22.38 -9.86 16.19
CA ALA A 139 21.05 -10.13 15.64
C ALA A 139 20.93 -9.61 14.20
N SER A 140 20.40 -10.43 13.30
CA SER A 140 20.01 -10.01 11.95
C SER A 140 18.67 -9.27 11.95
N PHE A 141 18.32 -8.63 10.83
CA PHE A 141 16.99 -8.04 10.65
C PHE A 141 15.88 -9.08 10.88
N GLU A 142 16.06 -10.28 10.34
CA GLU A 142 15.12 -11.39 10.50
C GLU A 142 15.02 -11.84 11.95
N ASP A 143 16.13 -11.96 12.68
CA ASP A 143 16.09 -12.35 14.10
C ASP A 143 15.21 -11.40 14.92
N VAL A 144 15.33 -10.10 14.66
CA VAL A 144 14.53 -9.09 15.36
C VAL A 144 13.07 -9.11 14.91
N PHE A 145 12.79 -9.32 13.61
CA PHE A 145 11.43 -9.54 13.12
C PHE A 145 10.79 -10.78 13.77
N ASN A 146 11.55 -11.88 13.85
CA ASN A 146 11.14 -13.13 14.49
C ASN A 146 10.87 -12.93 15.98
N ARG A 147 11.67 -12.11 16.67
CA ARG A 147 11.43 -11.73 18.06
C ARG A 147 10.07 -11.03 18.21
N TYR A 148 9.73 -10.06 17.36
CA TYR A 148 8.42 -9.39 17.45
C TYR A 148 7.24 -10.36 17.26
N ARG A 149 7.35 -11.32 16.33
CA ARG A 149 6.22 -12.22 16.05
C ARG A 149 6.13 -13.43 17.00
N LEU A 150 7.24 -13.89 17.57
CA LEU A 150 7.30 -15.13 18.35
C LEU A 150 7.55 -14.95 19.85
N VAL A 151 8.27 -13.90 20.25
CA VAL A 151 8.88 -13.84 21.59
C VAL A 151 8.44 -12.61 22.38
N ASP A 152 8.36 -11.45 21.73
CA ASP A 152 8.03 -10.20 22.39
C ASP A 152 6.61 -10.26 22.99
N LYS A 153 6.49 -10.00 24.30
CA LYS A 153 5.22 -10.19 25.02
C LYS A 153 4.11 -9.22 24.59
N VAL A 154 4.49 -8.08 24.00
CA VAL A 154 3.57 -7.04 23.57
C VAL A 154 3.09 -7.32 22.15
N THR A 155 3.99 -7.62 21.22
CA THR A 155 3.63 -7.79 19.80
C THR A 155 3.28 -9.23 19.43
N SER A 156 3.86 -10.24 20.07
CA SER A 156 3.66 -11.65 19.66
C SER A 156 2.20 -12.14 19.75
N PRO A 157 1.36 -11.74 20.73
CA PRO A 157 -0.03 -12.18 20.76
C PRO A 157 -0.83 -11.65 19.56
N GLY A 158 -0.63 -10.38 19.20
CA GLY A 158 -1.25 -9.77 18.02
C GLY A 158 -0.67 -10.34 16.73
N ALA A 159 0.64 -10.59 16.69
CA ALA A 159 1.29 -11.20 15.54
C ALA A 159 0.76 -12.60 15.23
N ALA A 160 0.59 -13.44 16.26
CA ALA A 160 0.00 -14.77 16.11
C ALA A 160 -1.46 -14.72 15.59
N ARG A 161 -2.21 -13.67 15.95
CA ARG A 161 -3.58 -13.46 15.46
C ARG A 161 -3.64 -12.87 14.06
N HIS A 162 -2.79 -11.93 13.71
CA HIS A 162 -2.99 -11.09 12.53
C HIS A 162 -1.94 -11.30 11.44
N LEU A 163 -0.70 -11.66 11.74
CA LEU A 163 0.29 -11.90 10.68
C LEU A 163 -0.02 -13.23 9.96
N HIS A 164 -0.34 -13.16 8.67
CA HIS A 164 -0.54 -14.34 7.84
C HIS A 164 0.80 -14.80 7.26
N MET A 165 1.51 -15.64 8.02
CA MET A 165 2.75 -16.24 7.58
C MET A 165 2.45 -17.35 6.57
N TYR A 166 3.02 -17.22 5.38
CA TYR A 166 2.69 -18.07 4.24
C TYR A 166 3.89 -18.16 3.29
N ASP A 167 4.21 -19.37 2.81
CA ASP A 167 5.22 -19.59 1.77
C ASP A 167 4.53 -19.92 0.44
N PRO A 168 4.58 -19.01 -0.55
CA PRO A 168 4.11 -19.25 -1.91
C PRO A 168 4.46 -20.58 -2.56
N ARG A 169 5.66 -21.10 -2.26
CA ARG A 169 6.20 -22.30 -2.91
C ARG A 169 5.61 -23.58 -2.35
N ARG A 170 5.12 -23.51 -1.11
CA ARG A 170 4.57 -24.65 -0.37
C ARG A 170 3.04 -24.57 -0.28
N ASP A 171 2.52 -23.38 -0.02
CA ASP A 171 1.16 -23.18 0.45
C ASP A 171 0.17 -22.83 -0.69
N GLY A 172 0.65 -22.67 -1.93
CA GLY A 172 -0.19 -22.63 -3.14
C GLY A 172 -0.31 -21.25 -3.80
N PRO A 173 -1.49 -20.83 -4.29
CA PRO A 173 -1.69 -19.50 -4.85
C PRO A 173 -1.83 -18.43 -3.75
N ILE A 174 -1.75 -17.15 -4.13
CA ILE A 174 -1.97 -16.01 -3.23
C ILE A 174 -3.31 -16.18 -2.50
N PRO A 175 -3.34 -16.04 -1.15
CA PRO A 175 -4.57 -16.19 -0.37
C PRO A 175 -5.69 -15.25 -0.83
N THR A 176 -6.92 -15.76 -0.78
CA THR A 176 -8.13 -14.98 -1.08
C THR A 176 -8.44 -13.97 0.02
N LEU A 177 -9.26 -12.95 -0.29
CA LEU A 177 -9.67 -11.96 0.72
C LEU A 177 -10.38 -12.61 1.91
N GLY A 178 -11.17 -13.66 1.67
CA GLY A 178 -11.83 -14.42 2.73
C GLY A 178 -10.84 -15.06 3.70
N GLN A 179 -9.71 -15.58 3.20
CA GLN A 179 -8.64 -16.15 4.01
C GLN A 179 -7.80 -15.09 4.75
N LEU A 180 -7.78 -13.85 4.23
CA LEU A 180 -7.03 -12.73 4.80
C LEU A 180 -7.86 -11.82 5.72
N ARG A 181 -9.16 -12.09 5.93
CA ARG A 181 -9.96 -11.29 6.86
C ARG A 181 -9.35 -11.33 8.27
N SER A 182 -9.24 -10.16 8.90
CA SER A 182 -8.56 -9.94 10.17
C SER A 182 -7.06 -10.28 10.13
N LYS A 183 -6.43 -10.32 8.95
CA LYS A 183 -5.00 -10.65 8.76
C LYS A 183 -4.24 -9.59 7.97
N ILE A 184 -2.92 -9.66 8.09
CA ILE A 184 -1.91 -8.92 7.35
C ILE A 184 -1.17 -9.90 6.45
N LEU A 185 -1.28 -9.71 5.13
CA LEU A 185 -0.43 -10.39 4.15
C LEU A 185 0.90 -9.65 4.03
N LEU A 186 2.01 -10.36 4.24
CA LEU A 186 3.34 -9.78 4.14
C LEU A 186 3.85 -9.81 2.69
N LEU A 187 4.37 -8.69 2.20
CA LEU A 187 5.27 -8.65 1.05
C LEU A 187 6.70 -8.50 1.58
N GLN A 188 7.45 -9.59 1.51
CA GLN A 188 8.78 -9.68 2.10
C GLN A 188 9.82 -9.02 1.20
N ASN A 189 10.47 -7.95 1.69
CA ASN A 189 11.61 -7.29 1.06
C ASN A 189 12.80 -7.19 2.04
N PHE A 190 13.15 -8.33 2.63
CA PHE A 190 14.34 -8.49 3.46
C PHE A 190 14.87 -9.93 3.31
N PRO A 191 16.19 -10.14 3.45
CA PRO A 191 16.79 -11.47 3.38
C PRO A 191 16.40 -12.32 4.60
N SER A 192 16.18 -13.61 4.37
CA SER A 192 16.08 -14.59 5.45
C SER A 192 17.45 -15.28 5.62
N ALA A 193 18.03 -15.23 6.82
CA ALA A 193 19.26 -15.87 7.22
C ALA A 193 19.04 -17.36 7.55
N GLY A 194 20.02 -18.21 7.22
CA GLY A 194 20.09 -19.61 7.70
C GLY A 194 19.19 -20.62 6.98
N HIS A 195 18.11 -20.18 6.35
CA HIS A 195 17.31 -20.97 5.41
C HIS A 195 17.08 -20.10 4.19
N ALA A 196 17.78 -20.36 3.08
CA ALA A 196 17.55 -19.67 1.80
C ALA A 196 16.08 -19.73 1.34
N ASP A 197 15.28 -20.57 2.01
CA ASP A 197 13.88 -20.83 1.78
C ASP A 197 12.92 -20.37 2.89
N ALA A 198 13.34 -19.65 3.93
CA ALA A 198 12.33 -19.11 4.86
C ALA A 198 11.57 -17.96 4.17
N ARG A 199 10.27 -18.18 3.89
CA ARG A 199 9.36 -17.16 3.36
C ARG A 199 8.27 -16.86 4.38
N TYR A 200 8.09 -15.58 4.64
CA TYR A 200 7.04 -15.07 5.52
C TYR A 200 5.84 -14.52 4.74
N GLY A 201 5.94 -14.46 3.40
CA GLY A 201 4.90 -14.00 2.51
C GLY A 201 5.38 -13.98 1.06
N ILE A 202 4.76 -13.12 0.24
CA ILE A 202 5.13 -12.94 -1.16
C ILE A 202 6.47 -12.21 -1.23
N ALA A 203 7.44 -12.77 -1.95
CA ALA A 203 8.72 -12.08 -2.18
C ALA A 203 8.49 -10.82 -3.04
N TRP A 204 9.00 -9.67 -2.58
CA TRP A 204 9.01 -8.44 -3.37
C TRP A 204 9.81 -8.66 -4.66
N GLU A 205 9.29 -8.15 -5.79
CA GLU A 205 9.84 -8.42 -7.14
C GLU A 205 9.94 -9.91 -7.49
N GLY A 206 9.22 -10.76 -6.77
CA GLY A 206 9.15 -12.20 -7.01
C GLY A 206 8.24 -12.56 -8.19
N PRO A 207 8.24 -13.85 -8.60
CA PRO A 207 7.51 -14.33 -9.78
C PRO A 207 5.98 -14.21 -9.68
N GLN A 208 5.45 -14.01 -8.47
CA GLN A 208 4.01 -13.81 -8.23
C GLN A 208 3.57 -12.36 -8.39
N MET A 209 4.47 -11.44 -8.76
CA MET A 209 4.20 -10.02 -8.79
C MET A 209 4.36 -9.47 -10.21
N VAL A 210 3.46 -8.58 -10.60
CA VAL A 210 3.65 -7.65 -11.73
C VAL A 210 3.78 -6.27 -11.10
N LEU A 211 4.99 -5.72 -11.13
CA LEU A 211 5.34 -4.51 -10.41
C LEU A 211 5.68 -3.38 -11.39
N GLU A 212 5.02 -2.24 -11.19
CA GLU A 212 5.48 -0.95 -11.68
C GLU A 212 6.09 -0.16 -10.51
N ASP A 213 7.38 0.14 -10.62
CA ASP A 213 8.17 0.85 -9.60
C ASP A 213 9.25 1.75 -10.22
N ALA A 214 8.95 2.42 -11.34
CA ALA A 214 9.86 3.43 -11.90
C ALA A 214 9.81 4.71 -11.05
N TRP A 215 10.45 4.72 -9.87
CA TRP A 215 10.37 5.83 -8.90
C TRP A 215 11.44 6.91 -9.09
N VAL A 216 12.52 6.62 -9.83
CA VAL A 216 13.60 7.58 -10.11
C VAL A 216 13.19 8.48 -11.26
N VAL A 217 12.92 9.75 -10.97
CA VAL A 217 12.56 10.77 -11.97
C VAL A 217 13.60 11.89 -11.95
N PRO A 218 14.38 12.12 -13.03
CA PRO A 218 15.49 13.08 -13.03
C PRO A 218 15.11 14.55 -12.84
N ASP A 219 13.92 14.95 -13.31
CA ASP A 219 13.37 16.28 -13.16
C ASP A 219 11.86 16.29 -13.48
N LEU A 220 11.21 17.44 -13.30
CA LEU A 220 9.77 17.60 -13.53
C LEU A 220 9.30 17.22 -14.94
N TYR A 221 10.11 17.43 -15.99
CA TYR A 221 9.71 17.12 -17.37
C TYR A 221 9.61 15.61 -17.62
N HIS A 222 10.37 14.81 -16.85
CA HIS A 222 10.32 13.34 -16.92
C HIS A 222 9.15 12.72 -16.13
N LEU A 223 8.30 13.54 -15.49
CA LEU A 223 7.03 13.03 -14.93
C LEU A 223 6.10 12.47 -16.01
N ALA A 224 6.25 12.89 -17.28
CA ALA A 224 5.53 12.29 -18.40
C ALA A 224 5.91 10.81 -18.60
N ASP A 225 7.19 10.46 -18.45
CA ASP A 225 7.66 9.07 -18.56
C ASP A 225 7.16 8.24 -17.36
N LYS A 226 7.17 8.83 -16.16
CA LYS A 226 6.55 8.22 -14.99
C LYS A 226 5.07 7.93 -15.23
N TRP A 227 4.34 8.87 -15.82
CA TRP A 227 2.93 8.67 -16.16
C TRP A 227 2.72 7.53 -17.16
N VAL A 228 3.58 7.41 -18.18
CA VAL A 228 3.53 6.28 -19.11
C VAL A 228 3.71 4.96 -18.37
N ALA A 229 4.68 4.87 -17.45
CA ALA A 229 4.93 3.67 -16.66
C ALA A 229 3.73 3.31 -15.76
N ILE A 230 3.17 4.29 -15.05
CA ILE A 230 1.94 4.15 -14.25
C ILE A 230 0.79 3.58 -15.09
N ARG A 231 0.49 4.22 -16.23
CA ARG A 231 -0.61 3.83 -17.10
C ARG A 231 -0.41 2.41 -17.62
N ASN A 232 0.81 2.02 -17.97
CA ASN A 232 1.13 0.68 -18.40
C ASN A 232 0.89 -0.35 -17.28
N GLY A 233 1.30 -0.05 -16.05
CA GLY A 233 1.03 -0.90 -14.88
C GLY A 233 -0.46 -1.11 -14.61
N LEU A 234 -1.24 -0.02 -14.60
CA LEU A 234 -2.69 -0.09 -14.39
C LEU A 234 -3.39 -0.84 -15.54
N SER A 235 -2.97 -0.59 -16.78
CA SER A 235 -3.49 -1.26 -17.97
C SER A 235 -3.17 -2.75 -17.96
N ALA A 236 -1.97 -3.14 -17.52
CA ALA A 236 -1.59 -4.55 -17.40
C ALA A 236 -2.49 -5.30 -16.41
N ALA A 237 -2.85 -4.67 -15.29
CA ALA A 237 -3.78 -5.25 -14.32
C ALA A 237 -5.22 -5.39 -14.88
N ALA A 238 -5.68 -4.37 -15.62
CA ALA A 238 -7.02 -4.26 -16.17
C ALA A 238 -7.24 -5.06 -17.46
N GLN A 239 -6.18 -5.48 -18.15
CA GLN A 239 -6.26 -6.33 -19.34
C GLN A 239 -5.98 -7.80 -19.04
N ALA A 240 -5.26 -8.09 -17.95
CA ALA A 240 -4.96 -9.46 -17.59
C ALA A 240 -6.23 -10.24 -17.20
N PRO A 241 -6.32 -11.54 -17.56
CA PRO A 241 -7.45 -12.38 -17.17
C PRO A 241 -7.66 -12.37 -15.65
N LEU A 242 -8.92 -12.45 -15.20
CA LEU A 242 -9.24 -12.57 -13.76
C LEU A 242 -8.69 -13.86 -13.12
N SER A 243 -8.35 -14.86 -13.93
CA SER A 243 -7.67 -16.08 -13.52
C SER A 243 -6.16 -15.93 -13.36
N ASP A 244 -5.57 -14.79 -13.76
CA ASP A 244 -4.15 -14.52 -13.53
C ASP A 244 -3.90 -14.43 -12.01
N PRO A 245 -3.07 -15.32 -11.44
CA PRO A 245 -2.89 -15.44 -9.99
C PRO A 245 -1.90 -14.42 -9.43
N ARG A 246 -1.29 -13.57 -10.26
CA ARG A 246 -0.27 -12.62 -9.84
C ARG A 246 -0.88 -11.41 -9.15
N LEU A 247 -0.11 -10.85 -8.21
CA LEU A 247 -0.38 -9.59 -7.57
C LEU A 247 0.12 -8.45 -8.45
N TYR A 248 -0.79 -7.60 -8.90
CA TYR A 248 -0.45 -6.38 -9.65
C TYR A 248 -0.25 -5.23 -8.67
N ILE A 249 0.86 -4.52 -8.79
CA ILE A 249 1.21 -3.38 -7.95
C ILE A 249 1.72 -2.25 -8.84
N ALA A 250 1.22 -1.03 -8.65
CA ALA A 250 1.70 0.16 -9.31
C ALA A 250 2.05 1.26 -8.29
N HIS A 251 3.33 1.64 -8.25
CA HIS A 251 3.78 2.84 -7.55
C HIS A 251 3.55 4.08 -8.41
N ILE A 252 2.71 4.97 -7.91
CA ILE A 252 2.42 6.27 -8.50
C ILE A 252 3.45 7.32 -8.03
N SER A 253 4.05 7.09 -6.87
CA SER A 253 5.11 7.90 -6.25
C SER A 253 6.36 8.02 -7.14
N ALA A 254 7.06 9.15 -7.01
CA ALA A 254 8.33 9.42 -7.66
C ALA A 254 9.20 10.38 -6.83
N SER A 255 10.52 10.27 -6.97
CA SER A 255 11.49 11.08 -6.22
C SER A 255 12.82 11.24 -6.98
N VAL A 256 13.90 11.56 -6.25
CA VAL A 256 15.29 11.81 -6.71
C VAL A 256 15.48 13.19 -7.31
N GLY A 257 14.96 13.44 -8.50
CA GLY A 257 15.06 14.74 -9.18
C GLY A 257 13.82 15.62 -9.01
N VAL A 258 12.82 15.12 -8.29
CA VAL A 258 11.56 15.80 -7.96
C VAL A 258 11.25 15.59 -6.48
N LEU A 259 10.59 16.56 -5.85
CA LEU A 259 10.05 16.36 -4.51
C LEU A 259 8.84 15.41 -4.59
N PRO A 260 8.64 14.50 -3.61
CA PRO A 260 7.47 13.62 -3.58
C PRO A 260 6.14 14.37 -3.71
N ILE A 261 6.01 15.54 -3.06
CA ILE A 261 4.80 16.36 -3.16
C ILE A 261 4.60 16.97 -4.56
N ASP A 262 5.67 17.37 -5.23
CA ASP A 262 5.59 17.91 -6.60
C ASP A 262 5.23 16.81 -7.61
N ALA A 263 5.71 15.59 -7.40
CA ALA A 263 5.30 14.44 -8.20
C ALA A 263 3.83 14.08 -7.97
N ALA A 264 3.40 14.03 -6.71
CA ALA A 264 2.04 13.62 -6.31
C ALA A 264 0.98 14.65 -6.74
N ALA A 265 1.16 15.92 -6.37
CA ALA A 265 0.18 16.99 -6.55
C ALA A 265 0.46 17.89 -7.77
N GLY A 266 1.65 17.78 -8.37
CA GLY A 266 2.14 18.74 -9.35
C GLY A 266 2.86 19.91 -8.66
N PRO A 267 3.78 20.60 -9.35
CA PRO A 267 4.47 21.75 -8.80
C PRO A 267 3.49 22.89 -8.47
N ALA A 268 3.84 23.74 -7.51
CA ALA A 268 2.97 24.83 -7.03
C ALA A 268 2.52 25.81 -8.14
N ASN A 269 3.33 25.98 -9.19
CA ASN A 269 3.01 26.81 -10.36
C ASN A 269 2.03 26.13 -11.34
N ARG A 270 1.61 24.89 -11.08
CA ARG A 270 0.68 24.08 -11.89
C ARG A 270 1.12 23.88 -13.34
N SER A 271 2.43 23.93 -13.61
CA SER A 271 2.95 23.68 -14.96
C SER A 271 2.74 22.23 -15.41
N ILE A 272 2.62 21.29 -14.46
CA ILE A 272 2.42 19.87 -14.68
C ILE A 272 1.30 19.37 -13.76
N THR A 273 0.44 18.49 -14.28
CA THR A 273 -0.58 17.82 -13.47
C THR A 273 0.07 16.72 -12.63
N GLY A 274 -0.23 16.69 -11.33
CA GLY A 274 0.31 15.67 -10.42
C GLY A 274 -0.12 14.25 -10.78
N MET A 275 0.73 13.28 -10.45
CA MET A 275 0.48 11.86 -10.72
C MET A 275 -0.78 11.34 -10.01
N ASN A 276 -1.15 11.91 -8.86
CA ASN A 276 -2.38 11.53 -8.15
C ASN A 276 -3.62 11.88 -8.98
N ASP A 277 -3.67 13.09 -9.54
CA ASP A 277 -4.80 13.54 -10.36
C ASP A 277 -4.87 12.82 -11.69
N MET A 278 -3.72 12.62 -12.35
CA MET A 278 -3.66 11.86 -13.62
C MET A 278 -4.13 10.41 -13.40
N THR A 279 -3.67 9.77 -12.33
CA THR A 279 -4.07 8.40 -11.97
C THR A 279 -5.56 8.32 -11.64
N ALA A 280 -6.06 9.23 -10.80
CA ALA A 280 -7.47 9.28 -10.44
C ALA A 280 -8.36 9.49 -11.67
N GLN A 281 -7.96 10.37 -12.59
CA GLN A 281 -8.68 10.60 -13.85
C GLN A 281 -8.73 9.33 -14.70
N TRP A 282 -7.60 8.66 -14.91
CA TRP A 282 -7.56 7.41 -15.68
C TRP A 282 -8.44 6.32 -15.04
N LEU A 283 -8.37 6.16 -13.72
CA LEU A 283 -9.21 5.20 -13.01
C LEU A 283 -10.69 5.50 -13.22
N LEU A 284 -11.12 6.76 -13.19
CA LEU A 284 -12.52 7.13 -13.38
C LEU A 284 -12.96 6.92 -14.84
N ASP A 285 -12.15 7.30 -15.81
CA ASP A 285 -12.48 7.23 -17.24
C ASP A 285 -12.60 5.79 -17.74
N TYR A 286 -11.75 4.90 -17.24
CA TYR A 286 -11.70 3.51 -17.69
C TYR A 286 -12.53 2.55 -16.83
N ARG A 287 -13.18 3.06 -15.78
CA ARG A 287 -14.05 2.25 -14.92
C ARG A 287 -15.27 1.74 -15.69
N GLY A 288 -15.40 0.41 -15.81
CA GLY A 288 -16.50 -0.22 -16.53
C GLY A 288 -16.37 -0.14 -18.05
N HIS A 289 -15.18 0.20 -18.55
CA HIS A 289 -14.89 0.10 -19.98
C HIS A 289 -15.08 -1.35 -20.44
N LYS A 290 -15.84 -1.55 -21.53
CA LYS A 290 -16.26 -2.88 -22.02
C LYS A 290 -15.11 -3.84 -22.33
N ASP A 291 -13.94 -3.30 -22.66
CA ASP A 291 -12.75 -4.04 -23.06
C ASP A 291 -11.80 -4.32 -21.88
N LEU A 292 -12.14 -3.89 -20.66
CA LEU A 292 -11.32 -4.06 -19.46
C LEU A 292 -12.02 -4.91 -18.41
N VAL A 293 -11.23 -5.66 -17.63
CA VAL A 293 -11.73 -6.33 -16.43
C VAL A 293 -11.73 -5.36 -15.24
N PRO A 294 -12.66 -5.50 -14.27
CA PRO A 294 -12.74 -4.62 -13.11
C PRO A 294 -11.66 -4.95 -12.06
N ARG A 295 -10.38 -4.80 -12.42
CA ARG A 295 -9.20 -4.99 -11.55
C ARG A 295 -8.10 -4.02 -11.96
N VAL A 296 -7.55 -3.27 -11.00
CA VAL A 296 -6.36 -2.41 -11.20
C VAL A 296 -5.19 -2.76 -10.29
N GLY A 297 -5.34 -3.81 -9.47
CA GLY A 297 -4.30 -4.21 -8.51
C GLY A 297 -4.16 -3.23 -7.34
N VAL A 298 -3.02 -3.29 -6.68
CA VAL A 298 -2.61 -2.38 -5.60
C VAL A 298 -2.06 -1.09 -6.21
N VAL A 299 -2.59 0.05 -5.80
CA VAL A 299 -2.16 1.36 -6.30
C VAL A 299 -1.61 2.18 -5.13
N ILE A 300 -0.34 2.56 -5.22
CA ILE A 300 0.44 3.14 -4.12
C ILE A 300 0.72 4.61 -4.39
N PHE A 301 0.30 5.49 -3.49
CA PHE A 301 0.36 6.95 -3.65
C PHE A 301 1.20 7.62 -2.57
N ASP A 302 1.95 8.64 -2.96
CA ASP A 302 2.34 9.70 -2.04
C ASP A 302 1.16 10.66 -1.84
N PHE A 303 0.92 11.08 -0.60
CA PHE A 303 -0.13 12.06 -0.24
C PHE A 303 -1.50 11.81 -0.92
N PRO A 304 -2.10 10.61 -0.80
CA PRO A 304 -3.36 10.32 -1.47
C PRO A 304 -4.47 11.26 -0.99
N GLY A 305 -5.01 12.06 -1.91
CA GLY A 305 -6.20 12.88 -1.66
C GLY A 305 -7.49 12.07 -1.86
N HIS A 306 -8.59 12.51 -1.24
CA HIS A 306 -9.90 11.85 -1.29
C HIS A 306 -10.33 11.40 -2.69
N ARG A 307 -10.09 12.20 -3.74
CA ARG A 307 -10.43 11.85 -5.13
C ARG A 307 -9.70 10.59 -5.61
N ALA A 308 -8.40 10.47 -5.34
CA ALA A 308 -7.61 9.31 -5.74
C ALA A 308 -8.05 8.06 -4.98
N ILE A 309 -8.32 8.20 -3.68
CA ILE A 309 -8.84 7.13 -2.81
C ILE A 309 -10.16 6.58 -3.37
N GLU A 310 -11.14 7.46 -3.57
CA GLU A 310 -12.45 7.07 -4.09
C GLU A 310 -12.37 6.48 -5.50
N ALA A 311 -11.50 7.01 -6.36
CA ALA A 311 -11.31 6.47 -7.71
C ALA A 311 -10.84 5.01 -7.67
N VAL A 312 -9.89 4.67 -6.79
CA VAL A 312 -9.42 3.29 -6.58
C VAL A 312 -10.54 2.41 -6.00
N LEU A 313 -11.21 2.86 -4.94
CA LEU A 313 -12.28 2.10 -4.30
C LEU A 313 -13.47 1.83 -5.24
N ALA A 314 -13.76 2.76 -6.16
CA ALA A 314 -14.83 2.63 -7.12
C ALA A 314 -14.68 1.41 -8.05
N TRP A 315 -13.45 0.94 -8.32
CA TRP A 315 -13.19 -0.26 -9.13
C TRP A 315 -13.67 -1.56 -8.46
N ASN A 316 -13.80 -1.57 -7.13
CA ASN A 316 -14.31 -2.73 -6.38
C ASN A 316 -15.84 -2.83 -6.36
N LYS A 317 -16.57 -1.77 -6.75
CA LYS A 317 -18.03 -1.76 -6.73
C LYS A 317 -18.56 -2.43 -8.00
N ILE A 318 -19.36 -3.49 -7.84
CA ILE A 318 -20.08 -4.15 -8.94
C ILE A 318 -20.93 -3.10 -9.65
N GLN A 319 -20.71 -2.89 -10.96
CA GLN A 319 -21.66 -2.12 -11.75
C GLN A 319 -22.93 -2.95 -11.92
N PRO A 320 -24.13 -2.38 -11.69
CA PRO A 320 -25.35 -3.03 -12.13
C PRO A 320 -25.24 -3.19 -13.64
N THR A 321 -25.29 -4.44 -14.12
CA THR A 321 -25.48 -4.70 -15.53
C THR A 321 -26.82 -4.07 -15.91
N LEU A 322 -26.81 -2.97 -16.67
CA LEU A 322 -28.02 -2.50 -17.31
C LEU A 322 -28.48 -3.65 -18.21
N PRO A 323 -29.71 -4.19 -18.04
CA PRO A 323 -30.22 -5.17 -18.98
C PRO A 323 -30.21 -4.49 -20.36
N THR A 324 -29.57 -5.14 -21.32
CA THR A 324 -29.69 -4.77 -22.73
C THR A 324 -31.17 -4.84 -23.08
N ARG A 325 -31.85 -3.69 -23.01
CA ARG A 325 -33.20 -3.55 -23.52
C ARG A 325 -33.08 -3.76 -25.03
N ARG A 326 -33.34 -4.99 -25.49
CA ARG A 326 -33.64 -5.22 -26.90
C ARG A 326 -34.83 -4.32 -27.20
N LEU A 327 -34.57 -3.19 -27.84
CA LEU A 327 -35.62 -2.44 -28.51
C LEU A 327 -36.13 -3.38 -29.61
N GLY A 328 -37.26 -4.03 -29.36
CA GLY A 328 -38.03 -4.67 -30.42
C GLY A 328 -38.36 -3.62 -31.50
N PRO A 329 -38.56 -4.04 -32.76
CA PRO A 329 -38.84 -3.10 -33.84
C PRO A 329 -40.06 -2.24 -33.49
N ALA A 330 -39.93 -0.94 -33.74
CA ALA A 330 -40.98 0.04 -33.48
C ALA A 330 -42.30 -0.38 -34.18
N PRO A 331 -43.46 -0.18 -33.55
CA PRO A 331 -44.73 -0.52 -34.18
C PRO A 331 -44.94 0.36 -35.41
N VAL A 332 -45.13 -0.28 -36.57
CA VAL A 332 -45.51 0.38 -37.81
C VAL A 332 -46.88 1.01 -37.60
N ALA A 333 -46.95 2.34 -37.70
CA ALA A 333 -48.20 3.09 -37.59
C ALA A 333 -49.16 2.64 -38.71
N ARG A 334 -50.26 2.00 -38.34
CA ARG A 334 -51.41 1.79 -39.23
C ARG A 334 -51.99 3.17 -39.57
N ARG A 335 -51.87 3.58 -40.83
CA ARG A 335 -52.72 4.64 -41.39
C ARG A 335 -54.16 4.16 -41.35
N LEU A 336 -55.01 4.89 -40.62
CA LEU A 336 -56.44 4.84 -40.82
C LEU A 336 -56.74 5.57 -42.13
N ALA A 337 -57.20 4.83 -43.14
CA ALA A 337 -57.93 5.39 -44.26
C ALA A 337 -59.40 5.58 -43.83
N ALA A 338 -60.00 6.64 -44.36
CA ALA A 338 -61.37 7.10 -44.12
C ALA A 338 -62.44 6.01 -44.33
#